data_AF-A0A915Y1S6-F1
#
_entry.id   AF-A0A915Y1S6-F1
#
_cell.length_a   1.000
_cell.length_b   1.000
_cell.length_c   1.000
_cell.angle_alpha   90.00
_cell.angle_beta   90.00
_cell.angle_gamma   90.00
#
_symmetry.space_group_name_H-M   'P 1'
#
loop_
_entity.id
_entity.type
_entity.pdbx_description
1 polymer ?
#
loop_
_entity_poly.entity_id
_entity_poly.type
_entity_poly.pdbx_seq_one_letter_code
_entity_poly.pdbx_strand_id
1 'polypeptide(L)'
;MKRDRLRKQGPRLMDQVTWRGFEALILENRWLRITVLPEKGSDIVEFLYKPLDLDVLWRAPSGFWTLERLYPADLTNRRSFIDYYPGGWQEIVPNGGPSAIYAGAPFDEHGETPLLPWRWQVTADDPTCVAVTLSVHTLRAPLWIEKTLTLRDGPALFINEVICNIGAEPFNLMWGHHPALGPPFLDATCVIDLPAHQGCRIPSNGSRRNG
;
A
#
# COMPACT_ATOMS: atom_id res chain seq x y z
N MET A 1 -21.22 15.57 5.43
CA MET A 1 -20.55 15.67 6.74
C MET A 1 -19.67 16.92 6.74
N LYS A 2 -19.79 17.80 7.75
CA LYS A 2 -18.94 19.01 7.83
C LYS A 2 -17.60 18.62 8.47
N ARG A 3 -16.54 18.57 7.67
CA ARG A 3 -15.20 18.18 8.10
C ARG A 3 -14.50 19.32 8.82
N ASP A 4 -13.79 19.02 9.91
CA ASP A 4 -12.90 19.96 10.58
C ASP A 4 -11.47 19.76 10.10
N ARG A 5 -11.13 20.38 8.97
CA ARG A 5 -9.80 20.30 8.34
C ARG A 5 -8.71 21.05 9.11
N LEU A 6 -9.08 21.83 10.12
CA LEU A 6 -8.15 22.65 10.91
C LEU A 6 -7.91 22.06 12.31
N ARG A 7 -8.36 20.83 12.54
CA ARG A 7 -8.21 20.15 13.81
C ARG A 7 -6.74 20.00 14.19
N LYS A 8 -6.39 20.49 15.39
CA LYS A 8 -5.00 20.52 15.89
C LYS A 8 -4.63 19.32 16.77
N GLN A 9 -5.59 18.50 17.17
CA GLN A 9 -5.41 17.37 18.09
C GLN A 9 -6.28 16.17 17.71
N GLY A 10 -5.95 14.98 18.23
CA GLY A 10 -6.62 13.74 17.89
C GLY A 10 -6.33 13.25 16.47
N PRO A 11 -7.05 12.20 16.02
CA PRO A 11 -7.03 11.75 14.63
C PRO A 11 -7.45 12.88 13.68
N ARG A 12 -6.75 12.98 12.56
CA ARG A 12 -6.99 13.99 11.52
C ARG A 12 -6.54 13.49 10.16
N LEU A 13 -7.14 14.05 9.12
CA LEU A 13 -6.89 13.71 7.73
C LEU A 13 -6.56 14.98 6.94
N MET A 14 -5.44 14.98 6.24
CA MET A 14 -5.08 16.01 5.26
C MET A 14 -5.19 15.42 3.86
N ASP A 15 -5.97 16.08 3.01
CA ASP A 15 -6.34 15.62 1.67
C ASP A 15 -6.11 16.69 0.58
N GLN A 16 -5.30 17.70 0.90
CA GLN A 16 -4.89 18.77 -0.01
C GLN A 16 -3.38 18.94 0.05
N VAL A 17 -2.67 17.82 -0.10
CA VAL A 17 -1.22 17.76 0.00
C VAL A 17 -0.69 17.04 -1.23
N THR A 18 0.39 17.57 -1.79
CA THR A 18 1.15 16.89 -2.82
C THR A 18 2.40 16.26 -2.21
N TRP A 19 2.67 15.02 -2.58
CA TRP A 19 3.87 14.32 -2.17
C TRP A 19 4.62 13.85 -3.42
N ARG A 20 5.77 14.50 -3.70
CA ARG A 20 6.58 14.23 -4.90
C ARG A 20 5.77 14.24 -6.21
N GLY A 21 4.80 15.14 -6.31
CA GLY A 21 3.95 15.32 -7.48
C GLY A 21 2.68 14.48 -7.52
N PHE A 22 2.47 13.57 -6.58
CA PHE A 22 1.20 12.84 -6.42
C PHE A 22 0.27 13.57 -5.47
N GLU A 23 -1.03 13.47 -5.69
CA GLU A 23 -1.99 13.72 -4.63
C GLU A 23 -1.76 12.73 -3.48
N ALA A 24 -1.76 13.23 -2.25
CA ALA A 24 -1.50 12.44 -1.07
C ALA A 24 -2.61 12.61 -0.02
N LEU A 25 -2.93 11.50 0.64
CA LEU A 25 -3.76 11.47 1.82
C LEU A 25 -2.87 11.21 3.02
N ILE A 26 -2.95 12.06 4.03
CA ILE A 26 -2.20 11.88 5.27
C ILE A 26 -3.18 11.69 6.43
N LEU A 27 -3.20 10.48 6.99
CA LEU A 27 -3.92 10.15 8.21
C LEU A 27 -2.93 10.25 9.36
N GLU A 28 -3.25 11.00 10.41
CA GLU A 28 -2.35 11.08 11.56
C GLU A 28 -3.08 11.30 12.89
N ASN A 29 -2.44 10.88 13.98
CA ASN A 29 -2.84 11.16 15.36
C ASN A 29 -1.57 11.47 16.18
N ARG A 30 -1.60 11.29 17.52
CA ARG A 30 -0.41 11.48 18.37
C ARG A 30 0.66 10.38 18.25
N TRP A 31 0.29 9.21 17.75
CA TRP A 31 1.14 8.01 17.64
C TRP A 31 1.67 7.82 16.22
N LEU A 32 0.81 7.94 15.23
CA LEU A 32 1.08 7.58 13.84
C LEU A 32 0.92 8.77 12.90
N ARG A 33 1.68 8.73 11.81
CA ARG A 33 1.42 9.46 10.58
C ARG A 33 1.58 8.49 9.41
N ILE A 34 0.53 8.38 8.62
CA ILE A 34 0.42 7.49 7.48
C ILE A 34 0.23 8.34 6.24
N THR A 35 1.11 8.21 5.25
CA THR A 35 0.97 8.89 3.95
C THR A 35 0.62 7.86 2.89
N VAL A 36 -0.46 8.11 2.16
CA VAL A 36 -1.04 7.22 1.14
C VAL A 36 -1.09 7.96 -0.19
N LEU A 37 -0.76 7.27 -1.29
CA LEU A 37 -0.81 7.83 -2.65
C LEU A 37 -1.93 7.16 -3.47
N PRO A 38 -3.16 7.71 -3.51
CA PRO A 38 -4.27 7.11 -4.24
C PRO A 38 -3.98 6.90 -5.73
N GLU A 39 -3.32 7.87 -6.37
CA GLU A 39 -3.00 7.82 -7.81
C GLU A 39 -1.95 6.75 -8.17
N LYS A 40 -1.27 6.20 -7.16
CA LYS A 40 -0.26 5.17 -7.29
C LYS A 40 -0.66 3.97 -6.43
N GLY A 41 -1.69 3.27 -6.87
CA GLY A 41 -2.10 1.98 -6.30
C GLY A 41 -2.65 2.03 -4.89
N SER A 42 -2.90 3.22 -4.33
CA SER A 42 -3.14 3.43 -2.90
C SER A 42 -1.98 3.02 -1.99
N ASP A 43 -0.76 3.07 -2.52
CA ASP A 43 0.48 2.73 -1.82
C ASP A 43 0.61 3.54 -0.51
N ILE A 44 0.91 2.86 0.60
CA ILE A 44 1.33 3.51 1.84
C ILE A 44 2.84 3.73 1.75
N VAL A 45 3.25 5.00 1.70
CA VAL A 45 4.66 5.40 1.45
C VAL A 45 5.36 5.91 2.70
N GLU A 46 4.61 6.08 3.79
CA GLU A 46 5.10 6.45 5.12
C GLU A 46 4.23 5.76 6.15
N PHE A 47 4.86 5.08 7.10
CA PHE A 47 4.22 4.54 8.29
C PHE A 47 5.06 4.94 9.51
N LEU A 48 4.93 6.22 9.88
CA LEU A 48 5.74 6.86 10.91
C LEU A 48 5.13 6.64 12.29
N TYR A 49 5.91 6.04 13.20
CA TYR A 49 5.65 6.05 14.63
C TYR A 49 6.31 7.27 15.29
N LYS A 50 5.50 8.28 15.58
CA LYS A 50 5.92 9.60 16.06
C LYS A 50 6.66 9.60 17.39
N PRO A 51 6.30 8.78 18.41
CA PRO A 51 7.02 8.81 19.68
C PRO A 51 8.50 8.46 19.57
N LEU A 52 8.90 7.72 18.53
CA LEU A 52 10.30 7.38 18.25
C LEU A 52 10.86 8.07 17.01
N ASP A 53 10.07 8.92 16.34
CA ASP A 53 10.40 9.49 15.03
C ASP A 53 10.88 8.42 14.02
N LEU A 54 10.15 7.31 13.95
CA LEU A 54 10.56 6.10 13.23
C LEU A 54 9.58 5.71 12.12
N ASP A 55 9.97 5.90 10.86
CA ASP A 55 9.26 5.30 9.72
C ASP A 55 9.73 3.85 9.54
N VAL A 56 8.80 2.91 9.62
CA VAL A 56 9.12 1.47 9.54
C VAL A 56 9.31 0.99 8.10
N LEU A 57 8.84 1.77 7.13
CA LEU A 57 8.85 1.37 5.72
C LEU A 57 10.19 1.70 5.05
N TRP A 58 10.73 0.73 4.33
CA TRP A 58 11.87 0.94 3.45
C TRP A 58 11.47 1.83 2.27
N ARG A 59 12.42 2.66 1.82
CA ARG A 59 12.31 3.45 0.60
C ARG A 59 13.49 3.18 -0.31
N ALA A 60 13.23 3.10 -1.61
CA ALA A 60 14.26 2.86 -2.60
C ALA A 60 15.28 4.03 -2.64
N PRO A 61 16.60 3.76 -2.63
CA PRO A 61 17.62 4.79 -2.75
C PRO A 61 17.54 5.58 -4.07
N SER A 62 17.00 4.97 -5.13
CA SER A 62 16.69 5.62 -6.40
C SER A 62 15.61 6.70 -6.28
N GLY A 63 14.91 6.77 -5.14
CA GLY A 63 13.83 7.69 -4.87
C GLY A 63 12.50 7.27 -5.50
N PHE A 64 11.56 8.21 -5.48
CA PHE A 64 10.24 8.08 -6.09
C PHE A 64 10.20 8.81 -7.44
N TRP A 65 9.66 8.16 -8.45
CA TRP A 65 9.37 8.76 -9.76
C TRP A 65 8.12 9.65 -9.67
N THR A 66 8.14 10.85 -10.26
CA THR A 66 6.94 11.70 -10.37
C THR A 66 5.91 11.08 -11.33
N LEU A 67 4.62 11.44 -11.21
CA LEU A 67 3.56 11.01 -12.15
C LEU A 67 3.93 11.20 -13.63
N GLU A 68 4.53 12.34 -13.96
CA GLU A 68 5.01 12.66 -15.31
C GLU A 68 6.05 11.66 -15.83
N ARG A 69 6.80 11.00 -14.93
CA ARG A 69 7.75 9.93 -15.25
C ARG A 69 7.14 8.53 -15.22
N LEU A 70 6.01 8.35 -14.53
CA LEU A 70 5.22 7.10 -14.53
C LEU A 70 4.32 6.96 -15.77
N TYR A 71 3.84 8.08 -16.31
CA TYR A 71 2.99 8.15 -17.50
C TYR A 71 3.67 8.88 -18.68
N PRO A 72 4.82 8.41 -19.20
CA PRO A 72 5.26 8.87 -20.51
C PRO A 72 4.18 8.51 -21.55
N ALA A 73 3.98 9.36 -22.56
CA ALA A 73 2.92 9.24 -23.57
C ALA A 73 2.91 7.90 -24.37
N ASP A 74 3.94 7.07 -24.19
CA ASP A 74 4.06 5.76 -24.83
C ASP A 74 3.60 4.63 -23.88
N LEU A 75 2.33 4.23 -24.04
CA LEU A 75 1.68 3.14 -23.31
C LEU A 75 2.03 1.74 -23.86
N THR A 76 2.86 1.65 -24.92
CA THR A 76 3.11 0.37 -25.61
C THR A 76 4.11 -0.52 -24.89
N ASN A 77 4.94 0.06 -24.01
CA ASN A 77 5.94 -0.67 -23.24
C ASN A 77 5.51 -0.72 -21.76
N ARG A 78 4.66 -1.69 -21.42
CA ARG A 78 4.25 -1.93 -20.02
C ARG A 78 5.49 -2.26 -19.20
N ARG A 79 5.87 -1.34 -18.32
CA ARG A 79 7.05 -1.49 -17.46
C ARG A 79 6.69 -2.32 -16.24
N SER A 80 7.67 -3.08 -15.75
CA SER A 80 7.46 -4.01 -14.64
C SER A 80 7.14 -3.26 -13.35
N PHE A 81 6.45 -3.91 -12.41
CA PHE A 81 6.25 -3.41 -11.03
C PHE A 81 7.56 -2.86 -10.45
N ILE A 82 8.67 -3.57 -10.65
CA ILE A 82 9.98 -3.22 -10.10
C ILE A 82 10.53 -1.90 -10.63
N ASP A 83 10.21 -1.52 -11.88
CA ASP A 83 10.69 -0.28 -12.49
C ASP A 83 10.14 0.95 -11.77
N TYR A 84 8.97 0.79 -11.14
CA TYR A 84 8.23 1.84 -10.45
C TYR A 84 8.13 1.60 -8.94
N TYR A 85 8.79 0.57 -8.43
CA TYR A 85 8.70 0.18 -7.03
C TYR A 85 9.53 1.10 -6.16
N PRO A 86 8.91 1.92 -5.28
CA PRO A 86 9.64 2.92 -4.54
C PRO A 86 9.93 2.48 -3.09
N GLY A 87 9.63 1.22 -2.75
CA GLY A 87 9.46 0.76 -1.37
C GLY A 87 8.03 1.03 -0.87
N GLY A 88 7.85 1.14 0.44
CA GLY A 88 6.53 1.34 1.04
C GLY A 88 5.73 0.04 1.17
N TRP A 89 4.41 0.15 1.09
CA TRP A 89 3.47 -0.97 1.25
C TRP A 89 2.40 -0.90 0.17
N GLN A 90 2.31 -1.96 -0.63
CA GLN A 90 1.38 -2.12 -1.74
C GLN A 90 0.34 -3.21 -1.47
N GLU A 91 -0.85 -3.04 -2.04
CA GLU A 91 -1.85 -4.09 -2.20
C GLU A 91 -1.63 -4.82 -3.53
N ILE A 92 -1.49 -6.14 -3.46
CA ILE A 92 -1.14 -6.98 -4.60
C ILE A 92 -2.34 -7.85 -4.99
N VAL A 93 -2.96 -7.50 -6.12
CA VAL A 93 -4.09 -8.21 -6.75
C VAL A 93 -4.00 -8.03 -8.27
N PRO A 94 -4.35 -9.04 -9.10
CA PRO A 94 -4.76 -10.40 -8.76
C PRO A 94 -3.61 -11.42 -8.73
N ASN A 95 -2.38 -11.00 -9.00
CA ASN A 95 -1.23 -11.90 -9.11
C ASN A 95 -0.14 -11.49 -8.12
N GLY A 96 0.08 -12.30 -7.09
CA GLY A 96 1.16 -12.11 -6.11
C GLY A 96 2.44 -12.88 -6.43
N GLY A 97 2.44 -13.64 -7.52
CA GLY A 97 3.59 -14.42 -7.97
C GLY A 97 4.29 -13.79 -9.18
N PRO A 98 5.20 -14.54 -9.82
CA PRO A 98 5.81 -14.16 -11.08
C PRO A 98 4.77 -13.90 -12.18
N SER A 99 5.18 -13.23 -13.26
CA SER A 99 4.32 -13.04 -14.44
C SER A 99 3.81 -14.39 -14.97
N ALA A 100 2.52 -14.42 -15.32
CA ALA A 100 1.83 -15.64 -15.74
C ALA A 100 0.77 -15.35 -16.83
N ILE A 101 0.33 -16.40 -17.53
CA ILE A 101 -0.86 -16.35 -18.38
C ILE A 101 -2.00 -17.04 -17.64
N TYR A 102 -3.13 -16.35 -17.48
CA TYR A 102 -4.34 -16.89 -16.87
C TYR A 102 -5.56 -16.53 -17.72
N ALA A 103 -6.43 -17.51 -17.99
CA ALA A 103 -7.59 -17.36 -18.85
C ALA A 103 -7.29 -16.68 -20.21
N GLY A 104 -6.11 -16.96 -20.79
CA GLY A 104 -5.65 -16.39 -22.06
C GLY A 104 -5.13 -14.95 -22.00
N ALA A 105 -5.13 -14.31 -20.82
CA ALA A 105 -4.58 -12.97 -20.62
C ALA A 105 -3.24 -13.01 -19.86
N PRO A 106 -2.27 -12.14 -20.21
CA PRO A 106 -1.08 -11.97 -19.40
C PRO A 106 -1.40 -11.22 -18.11
N PHE A 107 -0.81 -11.66 -17.00
CA PHE A 107 -0.76 -10.96 -15.73
C PHE A 107 0.70 -10.78 -15.34
N ASP A 108 1.07 -9.53 -15.09
CA ASP A 108 2.44 -9.18 -14.72
C ASP A 108 2.70 -9.56 -13.25
N GLU A 109 3.98 -9.64 -12.88
CA GLU A 109 4.42 -9.80 -11.50
C GLU A 109 3.80 -8.68 -10.62
N HIS A 110 3.29 -9.06 -9.45
CA HIS A 110 2.61 -8.18 -8.47
C HIS A 110 1.31 -7.53 -8.99
N GLY A 111 0.75 -8.05 -10.08
CA GLY A 111 -0.59 -7.74 -10.54
C GLY A 111 -0.76 -6.33 -11.07
N GLU A 112 -1.98 -5.81 -10.97
CA GLU A 112 -2.34 -4.54 -11.62
C GLU A 112 -2.50 -3.41 -10.60
N THR A 113 -2.99 -3.74 -9.40
CA THR A 113 -3.40 -2.75 -8.39
C THR A 113 -2.35 -1.72 -8.01
N PRO A 114 -1.04 -2.05 -7.86
CA PRO A 114 -0.04 -1.05 -7.47
C PRO A 114 0.19 0.05 -8.52
N LEU A 115 -0.26 -0.15 -9.76
CA LEU A 115 -0.02 0.75 -10.88
C LEU A 115 -1.26 1.54 -11.30
N LEU A 116 -2.42 1.30 -10.66
CA LEU A 116 -3.67 1.95 -11.01
C LEU A 116 -3.94 3.15 -10.10
N PRO A 117 -4.60 4.20 -10.60
CA PRO A 117 -5.13 5.25 -9.76
C PRO A 117 -6.42 4.77 -9.08
N TRP A 118 -6.49 4.92 -7.77
CA TRP A 118 -7.67 4.60 -6.96
C TRP A 118 -8.49 5.86 -6.71
N ARG A 119 -9.81 5.72 -6.85
CA ARG A 119 -10.75 6.74 -6.39
C ARG A 119 -10.80 6.70 -4.88
N TRP A 120 -11.06 7.83 -4.23
CA TRP A 120 -11.15 7.87 -2.78
C TRP A 120 -12.20 8.87 -2.29
N GLN A 121 -12.69 8.62 -1.07
CA GLN A 121 -13.64 9.49 -0.39
C GLN A 121 -13.48 9.39 1.13
N VAL A 122 -13.57 10.53 1.82
CA VAL A 122 -13.54 10.55 3.29
C VAL A 122 -14.86 10.07 3.85
N THR A 123 -14.83 9.00 4.63
CA THR A 123 -16.00 8.36 5.22
C THR A 123 -16.17 8.67 6.71
N ALA A 124 -15.09 9.06 7.41
CA ALA A 124 -15.15 9.62 8.75
C ALA A 124 -14.09 10.70 8.96
N ASP A 125 -14.44 11.75 9.70
CA ASP A 125 -13.53 12.84 10.08
C ASP A 125 -14.07 13.57 11.32
N ASP A 126 -13.86 12.96 12.49
CA ASP A 126 -14.26 13.49 13.79
C ASP A 126 -13.15 13.31 14.84
N PRO A 127 -13.23 13.94 16.02
CA PRO A 127 -12.15 13.92 17.02
C PRO A 127 -11.75 12.53 17.55
N THR A 128 -12.52 11.48 17.27
CA THR A 128 -12.26 10.10 17.72
C THR A 128 -11.71 9.22 16.59
N CYS A 129 -11.97 9.57 15.33
CA CYS A 129 -11.71 8.71 14.19
C CYS A 129 -11.60 9.51 12.87
N VAL A 130 -10.66 9.10 12.03
CA VAL A 130 -10.66 9.44 10.60
C VAL A 130 -10.65 8.18 9.76
N ALA A 131 -11.40 8.19 8.66
CA ALA A 131 -11.46 7.09 7.72
C ALA A 131 -11.54 7.58 6.28
N VAL A 132 -10.83 6.89 5.39
CA VAL A 132 -10.93 7.07 3.95
C VAL A 132 -11.19 5.74 3.28
N THR A 133 -12.16 5.73 2.38
CA THR A 133 -12.46 4.57 1.53
C THR A 133 -11.90 4.84 0.15
N LEU A 134 -11.11 3.90 -0.36
CA LEU A 134 -10.51 3.90 -1.69
C LEU A 134 -11.11 2.75 -2.50
N SER A 135 -11.29 2.94 -3.80
CA SER A 135 -11.76 1.88 -4.69
C SER A 135 -11.18 1.97 -6.09
N VAL A 136 -11.10 0.81 -6.75
CA VAL A 136 -10.57 0.68 -8.10
C VAL A 136 -11.26 -0.46 -8.85
N HIS A 137 -11.37 -0.32 -10.17
CA HIS A 137 -11.63 -1.43 -11.07
C HIS A 137 -10.31 -1.84 -11.72
N THR A 138 -10.01 -3.13 -11.70
CA THR A 138 -8.84 -3.69 -12.42
C THR A 138 -9.06 -3.62 -13.94
N LEU A 139 -7.97 -3.62 -14.73
CA LEU A 139 -8.07 -3.43 -16.18
C LEU A 139 -8.25 -4.74 -16.94
N ARG A 140 -7.54 -5.80 -16.54
CA ARG A 140 -7.62 -7.13 -17.18
C ARG A 140 -8.49 -8.08 -16.36
N ALA A 141 -8.30 -8.11 -15.05
CA ALA A 141 -9.17 -8.90 -14.21
C ALA A 141 -10.56 -8.25 -14.07
N PRO A 142 -11.64 -9.03 -13.97
CA PRO A 142 -12.99 -8.50 -13.76
C PRO A 142 -13.22 -8.25 -12.27
N LEU A 143 -12.34 -7.48 -11.62
CA LEU A 143 -12.40 -7.23 -10.17
C LEU A 143 -12.69 -5.76 -9.87
N TRP A 144 -13.62 -5.54 -8.94
CA TRP A 144 -13.78 -4.30 -8.20
C TRP A 144 -13.24 -4.49 -6.78
N ILE A 145 -12.46 -3.52 -6.30
CA ILE A 145 -11.79 -3.58 -5.01
C ILE A 145 -12.14 -2.32 -4.23
N GLU A 146 -12.46 -2.49 -2.95
CA GLU A 146 -12.67 -1.41 -2.00
C GLU A 146 -11.81 -1.63 -0.76
N LYS A 147 -11.13 -0.58 -0.32
CA LYS A 147 -10.24 -0.55 0.86
C LYS A 147 -10.61 0.62 1.73
N THR A 148 -10.88 0.39 3.01
CA THR A 148 -11.09 1.45 4.00
C THR A 148 -9.93 1.49 4.98
N LEU A 149 -9.23 2.63 5.01
CA LEU A 149 -8.17 2.94 5.96
C LEU A 149 -8.76 3.74 7.10
N THR A 150 -8.64 3.25 8.33
CA THR A 150 -9.18 3.92 9.53
C THR A 150 -8.11 4.14 10.59
N LEU A 151 -8.02 5.37 11.09
CA LEU A 151 -7.15 5.75 12.18
C LEU A 151 -7.96 6.35 13.34
N ARG A 152 -7.85 5.73 14.52
CA ARG A 152 -8.46 6.18 15.78
C ARG A 152 -7.40 6.77 16.70
N ASP A 153 -7.75 7.13 17.92
CA ASP A 153 -6.76 7.50 18.93
C ASP A 153 -6.01 6.26 19.45
N GLY A 154 -4.91 5.91 18.79
CA GLY A 154 -4.08 4.75 19.13
C GLY A 154 -2.97 4.49 18.11
N PRO A 155 -1.99 3.62 18.42
CA PRO A 155 -0.83 3.35 17.57
C PRO A 155 -1.11 2.30 16.48
N ALA A 156 -2.32 2.27 15.91
CA ALA A 156 -2.71 1.27 14.92
C ALA A 156 -3.50 1.89 13.76
N LEU A 157 -3.12 1.52 12.54
CA LEU A 157 -3.93 1.70 11.33
C LEU A 157 -4.77 0.44 11.10
N PHE A 158 -6.07 0.60 10.86
CA PHE A 158 -6.96 -0.50 10.50
C PHE A 158 -7.24 -0.46 9.01
N ILE A 159 -7.05 -1.59 8.34
CA ILE A 159 -7.31 -1.78 6.91
C ILE A 159 -8.43 -2.81 6.79
N ASN A 160 -9.52 -2.44 6.14
CA ASN A 160 -10.63 -3.35 5.82
C ASN A 160 -10.86 -3.34 4.32
N GLU A 161 -10.91 -4.53 3.71
CA GLU A 161 -10.90 -4.66 2.26
C GLU A 161 -11.94 -5.67 1.78
N VAL A 162 -12.50 -5.38 0.61
CA VAL A 162 -13.47 -6.22 -0.09
C VAL A 162 -13.04 -6.30 -1.55
N ILE A 163 -13.00 -7.53 -2.09
CA ILE A 163 -12.80 -7.78 -3.51
C ILE A 163 -14.06 -8.45 -4.05
N CYS A 164 -14.62 -7.90 -5.12
CA CYS A 164 -15.76 -8.43 -5.82
C CYS A 164 -15.36 -8.86 -7.23
N ASN A 165 -15.64 -10.11 -7.59
CA ASN A 165 -15.64 -10.54 -8.98
C ASN A 165 -16.91 -10.02 -9.65
N ILE A 166 -16.75 -9.06 -10.56
CA ILE A 166 -17.83 -8.45 -11.34
C ILE A 166 -17.99 -9.10 -12.72
N GLY A 167 -17.23 -10.16 -13.00
CA GLY A 167 -17.32 -10.94 -14.23
C GLY A 167 -18.42 -11.98 -14.20
N ALA A 168 -18.71 -12.57 -15.37
CA ALA A 168 -19.71 -13.63 -15.51
C ALA A 168 -19.19 -15.03 -15.13
N GLU A 169 -17.87 -15.19 -14.98
CA GLU A 169 -17.22 -16.47 -14.70
C GLU A 169 -16.43 -16.42 -13.39
N PRO A 170 -16.25 -17.57 -12.70
CA PRO A 170 -15.34 -17.66 -11.55
C PRO A 170 -13.92 -17.18 -11.91
N PHE A 171 -13.30 -16.43 -11.01
CA PHE A 171 -11.96 -15.89 -11.20
C PHE A 171 -11.04 -16.30 -10.05
N ASN A 172 -9.96 -17.02 -10.36
CA ASN A 172 -8.93 -17.35 -9.39
C ASN A 172 -7.99 -16.16 -9.22
N LEU A 173 -7.66 -15.82 -7.98
CA LEU A 173 -6.80 -14.69 -7.66
C LEU A 173 -5.89 -15.00 -6.48
N MET A 174 -4.77 -14.28 -6.45
CA MET A 174 -3.96 -14.07 -5.25
C MET A 174 -4.20 -12.66 -4.75
N TRP A 175 -4.35 -12.52 -3.44
CA TRP A 175 -4.52 -11.25 -2.78
C TRP A 175 -3.61 -11.22 -1.54
N GLY A 176 -2.79 -10.18 -1.45
CA GLY A 176 -1.95 -9.97 -0.29
C GLY A 176 -1.41 -8.55 -0.21
N HIS A 177 -0.72 -8.30 0.89
CA HIS A 177 -0.01 -7.06 1.14
C HIS A 177 1.49 -7.28 0.98
N HIS A 178 2.17 -6.27 0.45
CA HIS A 178 3.61 -6.30 0.18
C HIS A 178 4.33 -5.14 0.90
N PRO A 179 4.38 -5.13 2.25
CA PRO A 179 5.13 -4.13 3.00
C PRO A 179 6.64 -4.37 2.89
N ALA A 180 7.38 -3.31 2.57
CA ALA A 180 8.83 -3.27 2.61
C ALA A 180 9.27 -2.69 3.94
N LEU A 181 9.93 -3.47 4.79
CA LEU A 181 10.50 -2.99 6.05
C LEU A 181 11.98 -2.64 5.84
N GLY A 182 12.46 -1.56 6.47
CA GLY A 182 13.82 -1.08 6.24
C GLY A 182 14.42 -0.30 7.40
N PRO A 183 15.72 0.05 7.31
CA PRO A 183 16.36 0.91 8.30
C PRO A 183 15.66 2.30 8.36
N PRO A 184 15.60 2.94 9.54
CA PRO A 184 16.27 2.52 10.78
C PRO A 184 15.45 1.55 11.64
N PHE A 185 14.25 1.12 11.21
CA PHE A 185 13.45 0.15 11.96
C PHE A 185 14.03 -1.26 11.89
N LEU A 186 14.45 -1.70 10.70
CA LEU A 186 15.00 -3.03 10.47
C LEU A 186 16.53 -3.02 10.58
N ASP A 187 17.06 -3.78 11.55
CA ASP A 187 18.48 -4.02 11.75
C ASP A 187 18.78 -5.48 12.13
N ALA A 188 20.04 -5.78 12.46
CA ALA A 188 20.50 -7.13 12.80
C ALA A 188 19.96 -7.69 14.13
N THR A 189 19.34 -6.84 14.96
CA THR A 189 18.75 -7.21 16.25
C THR A 189 17.26 -7.54 16.16
N CYS A 190 16.61 -7.22 15.04
CA CYS A 190 15.21 -7.54 14.82
C CYS A 190 14.96 -9.06 14.79
N VAL A 191 13.84 -9.47 15.39
CA VAL A 191 13.37 -10.86 15.37
C VAL A 191 12.05 -10.91 14.61
N ILE A 192 11.97 -11.82 13.63
CA ILE A 192 10.71 -12.17 12.98
C ILE A 192 10.11 -13.32 13.80
N ASP A 193 9.07 -13.02 14.57
CA ASP A 193 8.29 -14.01 15.30
C ASP A 193 7.00 -14.32 14.53
N LEU A 194 6.77 -15.59 14.25
CA LEU A 194 5.63 -16.08 13.48
C LEU A 194 5.00 -17.25 14.24
N PRO A 195 3.65 -17.35 14.26
CA PRO A 195 3.00 -18.48 14.90
C PRO A 195 3.42 -19.78 14.21
N ALA A 196 3.57 -20.84 15.00
CA ALA A 196 4.01 -22.15 14.53
C ALA A 196 2.97 -22.79 13.59
N HIS A 197 3.01 -22.46 12.32
CA HIS A 197 2.12 -23.02 11.30
C HIS A 197 2.88 -23.37 10.01
N GLN A 198 2.38 -24.39 9.31
CA GLN A 198 2.87 -24.82 8.01
C GLN A 198 2.69 -23.68 6.99
N GLY A 199 3.79 -23.13 6.46
CA GLY A 199 3.73 -22.12 5.40
C GLY A 199 4.83 -21.07 5.46
N CYS A 200 5.48 -20.87 6.62
CA CYS A 200 6.62 -19.98 6.70
C CYS A 200 7.86 -20.63 6.05
N ARG A 201 8.21 -20.18 4.84
CA ARG A 201 9.52 -20.44 4.24
C ARG A 201 10.41 -19.24 4.50
N ILE A 202 11.40 -19.40 5.38
CA ILE A 202 12.53 -18.47 5.46
C ILE A 202 13.54 -18.97 4.43
N PRO A 203 13.76 -18.26 3.31
CA PRO A 203 14.78 -18.65 2.34
C PRO A 203 16.14 -18.65 3.05
N SER A 204 16.89 -19.74 2.94
CA SER A 204 18.20 -19.88 3.57
C SER A 204 19.27 -19.08 2.82
N ASN A 205 19.20 -17.75 2.86
CA ASN A 205 20.29 -16.87 2.43
C ASN A 205 20.74 -15.98 3.59
N GLY A 206 21.43 -16.62 4.53
CA GLY A 206 22.09 -15.99 5.65
C GLY A 206 22.85 -17.07 6.39
N SER A 207 24.17 -17.06 6.28
CA SER A 207 25.05 -18.03 6.94
C SER A 207 24.64 -18.21 8.40
N ARG A 208 24.16 -19.40 8.77
CA ARG A 208 24.15 -19.82 10.16
C ARG A 208 25.61 -19.84 10.61
N ARG A 209 26.04 -18.84 11.38
CA ARG A 209 27.19 -19.03 12.27
C ARG A 209 26.69 -19.87 13.44
N ASN A 210 26.80 -21.18 13.30
CA ASN A 210 26.83 -22.05 14.46
C ASN A 210 28.23 -21.92 15.09
N GLY A 211 28.27 -21.74 16.40
CA GLY A 211 29.47 -21.98 17.20
C GLY A 211 29.84 -23.46 17.23
#